data_AF-A0A5D0XBV8-F1
#
_entry.id   AF-A0A5D0XBV8-F1
#
_cell.length_a   1.000
_cell.length_b   1.000
_cell.length_c   1.000
_cell.angle_alpha   90.00
_cell.angle_beta   90.00
_cell.angle_gamma   90.00
#
_symmetry.space_group_name_H-M   'P 1'
#
loop_
_entity.id
_entity.type
_entity.pdbx_description
1 polymer ?
#
loop_
_entity_poly.entity_id
_entity_poly.type
_entity_poly.pdbx_seq_one_letter_code
_entity_poly.pdbx_strand_id
1 'polypeptide(L)'
;MAIAPYGYAYEKLLGAMEIMATGKGSRPERLARAGKQYLLPIRSPKMHKLPADLAASLDSLYRELTSVPPPTQWDNSFDATAQRMSWQKAERLAEQLFSLFLAVVELRRQA
;
A
#
# COMPACT_ATOMS: atom_id res chain seq x y z
N MET A 1 -8.05 4.97 25.43
CA MET A 1 -8.38 3.90 24.46
C MET A 1 -7.09 3.22 24.06
N ALA A 2 -6.88 1.96 24.47
CA ALA A 2 -5.76 1.19 23.96
C ALA A 2 -6.03 0.91 22.48
N ILE A 3 -5.23 1.50 21.59
CA ILE A 3 -5.28 1.13 20.16
C ILE A 3 -4.87 -0.33 20.12
N ALA A 4 -5.76 -1.21 19.66
CA ALA A 4 -5.44 -2.63 19.47
C ALA A 4 -4.12 -2.75 18.69
N PRO A 5 -3.24 -3.71 19.04
CA PRO A 5 -2.01 -3.94 18.31
C PRO A 5 -2.26 -3.96 16.79
N TYR A 6 -1.44 -3.24 16.03
CA TYR A 6 -1.53 -3.15 14.57
C TYR A 6 -2.84 -2.55 14.00
N GLY A 7 -3.75 -2.01 14.83
CA GLY A 7 -5.04 -1.47 14.39
C GLY A 7 -4.92 -0.40 13.30
N TYR A 8 -3.99 0.53 13.47
CA TYR A 8 -3.75 1.58 12.47
C TYR A 8 -3.23 1.02 11.13
N ALA A 9 -2.34 0.02 11.17
CA ALA A 9 -1.82 -0.63 9.96
C ALA A 9 -2.95 -1.37 9.21
N TYR A 10 -3.78 -2.10 9.95
CA TYR A 10 -4.94 -2.79 9.42
C TYR A 10 -5.93 -1.84 8.77
N GLU A 11 -6.31 -0.75 9.44
CA GLU A 11 -7.27 0.23 8.90
C GLU A 11 -6.80 0.78 7.55
N LYS A 12 -5.52 1.08 7.41
CA LYS A 12 -4.96 1.56 6.15
C LYS A 12 -4.89 0.47 5.08
N LEU A 13 -4.44 -0.73 5.42
CA LEU A 13 -4.40 -1.83 4.45
C LEU A 13 -5.81 -2.26 4.01
N LEU A 14 -6.80 -2.19 4.90
CA LEU A 14 -8.21 -2.41 4.57
C LEU A 14 -8.70 -1.37 3.55
N GLY A 15 -8.49 -0.08 3.79
CA GLY A 15 -8.87 0.96 2.83
C GLY A 15 -8.15 0.84 1.48
N ALA A 16 -6.89 0.40 1.49
CA ALA A 16 -6.18 0.06 0.26
C ALA A 16 -6.84 -1.11 -0.49
N MET A 17 -7.30 -2.15 0.22
CA MET A 17 -8.05 -3.27 -0.35
C MET A 17 -9.42 -2.87 -0.89
N GLU A 18 -10.14 -2.00 -0.19
CA GLU A 18 -11.41 -1.46 -0.67
C GLU A 18 -11.22 -0.75 -2.02
N ILE A 19 -10.18 0.07 -2.15
CA ILE A 19 -9.81 0.69 -3.43
C ILE A 19 -9.60 -0.36 -4.51
N MET A 20 -8.82 -1.40 -4.23
CA MET A 20 -8.52 -2.45 -5.19
C MET A 20 -9.77 -3.22 -5.62
N ALA A 21 -10.73 -3.42 -4.70
CA ALA A 21 -11.99 -4.11 -4.93
C ALA A 21 -13.05 -3.27 -5.69
N THR A 22 -12.94 -1.93 -5.70
CA THR A 22 -13.97 -1.06 -6.31
C THR A 22 -14.23 -1.26 -7.80
N GLY A 23 -13.32 -1.91 -8.54
CA GLY A 23 -13.41 -2.07 -9.99
C GLY A 23 -13.26 -0.77 -10.81
N LYS A 24 -13.22 0.41 -10.17
CA LYS A 24 -13.14 1.72 -10.82
C LYS A 24 -11.71 2.06 -11.23
N GLY A 25 -11.46 2.19 -12.53
CA GLY A 25 -10.16 2.51 -13.10
C GLY A 25 -9.29 1.28 -13.36
N SER A 26 -8.14 1.47 -13.99
CA SER A 26 -7.19 0.38 -14.26
C SER A 26 -6.51 -0.11 -12.97
N ARG A 27 -5.92 -1.32 -13.00
CA ARG A 27 -5.19 -1.86 -11.83
C ARG A 27 -4.03 -0.94 -11.38
N PRO A 28 -3.20 -0.37 -12.27
CA PRO A 28 -2.20 0.64 -11.90
C PRO A 28 -2.81 1.87 -11.22
N GLU A 29 -3.91 2.42 -11.74
CA GLU A 29 -4.59 3.58 -11.13
C GLU A 29 -5.11 3.27 -9.74
N ARG A 30 -5.67 2.08 -9.54
CA ARG A 30 -6.13 1.64 -8.21
C ARG A 30 -4.96 1.50 -7.24
N LEU A 31 -3.83 0.93 -7.68
CA LEU A 31 -2.62 0.86 -6.88
C LEU A 31 -2.07 2.25 -6.51
N ALA A 32 -2.04 3.20 -7.45
CA ALA A 32 -1.62 4.57 -7.18
C ALA A 32 -2.52 5.25 -6.14
N ARG A 33 -3.85 5.11 -6.29
CA ARG A 33 -4.82 5.65 -5.32
C ARG A 33 -4.66 5.01 -3.94
N ALA A 34 -4.55 3.69 -3.87
CA ALA A 34 -4.33 2.95 -2.63
C ALA A 34 -3.02 3.41 -1.95
N GLY A 35 -1.96 3.54 -2.74
CA GLY A 35 -0.67 4.08 -2.30
C GLY A 35 -0.78 5.47 -1.69
N LYS A 36 -1.37 6.40 -2.44
CA LYS A 36 -1.54 7.81 -2.04
C LYS A 36 -2.39 7.98 -0.79
N GLN A 37 -3.55 7.33 -0.74
CA GLN A 37 -4.55 7.58 0.31
C GLN A 37 -4.30 6.77 1.58
N TYR A 38 -3.72 5.57 1.46
CA TYR A 38 -3.66 4.63 2.58
C TYR A 38 -2.26 4.13 2.90
N LEU A 39 -1.40 3.85 1.93
CA LEU A 39 -0.05 3.35 2.23
C LEU A 39 0.91 4.47 2.67
N LEU A 40 0.83 5.65 2.06
CA LEU A 40 1.65 6.81 2.43
C LEU A 40 1.53 7.17 3.93
N PRO A 41 0.32 7.22 4.53
CA PRO A 41 0.15 7.42 5.98
C PRO A 41 0.81 6.39 6.90
N ILE A 42 1.05 5.17 6.41
CA ILE A 42 1.71 4.09 7.17
C ILE A 42 3.12 3.78 6.65
N ARG A 43 3.72 4.66 5.85
CA ARG A 43 5.10 4.44 5.39
C ARG A 43 6.11 4.43 6.54
N SER A 44 5.88 5.22 7.60
CA SER A 44 6.82 5.33 8.71
C SER A 44 6.61 4.22 9.74
N PRO A 45 7.67 3.45 10.11
CA PRO A 45 7.62 2.42 11.16
C PRO A 45 7.03 2.89 12.48
N LYS A 46 7.22 4.17 12.82
CA LYS A 46 6.70 4.80 14.03
C LYS A 46 5.16 4.82 14.09
N MET A 47 4.49 4.73 12.93
CA MET A 47 3.04 4.85 12.81
C MET A 47 2.32 3.50 12.92
N HIS A 48 2.92 2.40 12.45
CA HIS A 48 2.21 1.13 12.26
C HIS A 48 2.68 -0.03 13.15
N LYS A 49 3.84 0.10 13.82
CA LYS A 49 4.41 -0.92 14.72
C LYS A 49 4.44 -2.35 14.13
N LEU A 50 4.50 -2.50 12.81
CA LEU A 50 4.53 -3.83 12.19
C LEU A 50 5.85 -4.54 12.50
N PRO A 51 5.85 -5.89 12.54
CA PRO A 51 7.07 -6.68 12.52
C PRO A 51 8.00 -6.28 11.35
N ALA A 52 9.30 -6.49 11.53
CA ALA A 52 10.33 -5.95 10.64
C ALA A 52 10.20 -6.46 9.19
N ASP A 53 9.80 -7.71 9.00
CA ASP A 53 9.54 -8.35 7.71
C ASP A 53 8.36 -7.69 6.98
N LEU A 54 7.24 -7.45 7.67
CA LEU A 54 6.07 -6.78 7.08
C LEU A 54 6.33 -5.29 6.83
N ALA A 55 7.09 -4.63 7.71
CA ALA A 55 7.53 -3.26 7.49
C ALA A 55 8.41 -3.14 6.25
N ALA A 56 9.33 -4.08 6.03
CA ALA A 56 10.16 -4.13 4.83
C ALA A 56 9.34 -4.41 3.56
N SER A 57 8.34 -5.30 3.65
CA SER A 57 7.42 -5.56 2.54
C SER A 57 6.60 -4.32 2.16
N LEU A 58 6.14 -3.55 3.16
CA LEU A 58 5.45 -2.28 2.95
C LEU A 58 6.36 -1.22 2.32
N ASP A 59 7.60 -1.06 2.79
CA ASP A 59 8.56 -0.11 2.21
C ASP A 59 8.92 -0.49 0.76
N SER A 60 9.12 -1.78 0.49
CA SER A 60 9.36 -2.32 -0.86
C SER A 60 8.19 -1.99 -1.79
N LEU A 61 6.96 -2.27 -1.36
CA LEU A 61 5.76 -1.93 -2.12
C LEU A 61 5.67 -0.42 -2.37
N TYR A 62 5.90 0.40 -1.36
CA TYR A 62 5.89 1.86 -1.48
C TYR A 62 6.90 2.33 -2.54
N ARG A 63 8.15 1.87 -2.47
CA ARG A 63 9.21 2.25 -3.42
C ARG A 63 8.86 1.87 -4.85
N GLU A 64 8.28 0.69 -5.04
CA GLU A 64 7.84 0.21 -6.35
C GLU A 64 6.67 1.01 -6.92
N LEU A 65 5.79 1.51 -6.06
CA LEU A 65 4.68 2.38 -6.43
C LEU A 65 5.09 3.85 -6.65
N THR A 66 6.28 4.25 -6.21
CA THR A 66 6.83 5.60 -6.40
C THR A 66 8.16 5.59 -7.15
N SER A 67 8.43 4.55 -7.94
CA SER A 67 9.74 4.34 -8.58
C SER A 67 10.04 5.36 -9.68
N VAL A 68 9.00 5.98 -10.25
CA VAL A 68 9.13 6.99 -11.29
C VAL A 68 9.05 8.37 -10.64
N PRO A 69 10.07 9.24 -10.84
CA PRO A 69 9.99 10.61 -10.39
C PRO A 69 8.87 11.35 -11.15
N PRO A 70 8.13 12.23 -10.48
CA PRO A 70 7.07 12.99 -11.11
C PRO A 70 7.68 13.94 -12.17
N PRO A 71 7.04 14.10 -13.35
CA PRO A 71 7.59 14.95 -14.42
C PRO A 71 7.59 16.43 -14.04
N THR A 72 6.71 16.86 -13.13
CA THR A 72 6.74 18.17 -12.50
C THR A 72 6.67 18.06 -10.97
N GLN A 73 7.07 19.11 -10.25
CA GLN A 73 6.96 19.17 -8.79
C GLN A 73 5.52 19.13 -8.24
N TRP A 74 4.54 19.36 -9.12
CA TRP A 74 3.11 19.32 -8.79
C TRP A 74 2.50 17.92 -8.98
N ASP A 75 3.21 17.04 -9.70
CA ASP A 75 2.76 15.68 -9.95
C ASP A 75 3.14 14.74 -8.82
N ASN A 76 2.33 13.70 -8.66
CA ASN A 76 2.50 12.69 -7.64
C ASN A 76 3.25 11.48 -8.22
N SER A 77 4.33 11.04 -7.57
CA SER A 77 5.13 9.88 -8.00
C SER A 77 4.29 8.61 -8.17
N PHE A 78 3.21 8.45 -7.40
CA PHE A 78 2.27 7.34 -7.58
C PHE A 78 1.61 7.35 -8.96
N ASP A 79 1.12 8.51 -9.38
CA ASP A 79 0.40 8.66 -10.65
C ASP A 79 1.38 8.53 -11.84
N ALA A 80 2.57 9.13 -11.73
CA ALA A 80 3.64 8.99 -12.73
C ALA A 80 4.12 7.54 -12.87
N THR A 81 4.20 6.80 -11.76
CA THR A 81 4.59 5.37 -11.79
C THR A 81 3.48 4.53 -12.39
N ALA A 82 2.21 4.76 -12.03
CA ALA A 82 1.08 4.02 -12.59
C ALA A 82 0.93 4.19 -14.11
N GLN A 83 1.15 5.40 -14.65
CA GLN A 83 1.09 5.65 -16.09
C GLN A 83 2.12 4.84 -16.89
N ARG A 84 3.24 4.46 -16.28
CA ARG A 84 4.32 3.68 -16.92
C ARG A 84 4.35 2.21 -16.48
N MET A 85 3.41 1.80 -15.63
CA MET A 85 3.39 0.47 -15.04
C MET A 85 2.84 -0.55 -16.03
N SER A 86 3.61 -1.61 -16.29
CA SER A 86 3.09 -2.75 -17.06
C SER A 86 2.01 -3.49 -16.28
N TRP A 87 1.13 -4.17 -17.01
CA TRP A 87 0.07 -4.97 -16.40
C TRP A 87 0.62 -6.08 -15.48
N GLN A 88 1.70 -6.75 -15.88
CA GLN A 88 2.36 -7.79 -15.07
C GLN A 88 2.94 -7.20 -13.77
N LYS A 89 3.54 -6.01 -13.83
CA LYS A 89 4.04 -5.33 -12.62
C LYS A 89 2.88 -4.97 -11.70
N ALA A 90 1.79 -4.46 -12.26
CA ALA A 90 0.59 -4.11 -11.49
C ALA A 90 -0.05 -5.33 -10.81
N GLU A 91 -0.07 -6.49 -11.47
CA GLU A 91 -0.54 -7.74 -10.87
C GLU A 91 0.32 -8.16 -9.69
N ARG A 92 1.63 -8.27 -9.87
CA ARG A 92 2.58 -8.61 -8.80
C ARG A 92 2.44 -7.68 -7.59
N LEU A 93 2.34 -6.37 -7.81
CA LEU A 93 2.21 -5.40 -6.72
C LEU A 93 0.85 -5.49 -6.01
N ALA A 94 -0.22 -5.84 -6.73
CA ALA A 94 -1.52 -6.10 -6.13
C ALA A 94 -1.50 -7.36 -5.25
N GLU A 95 -0.85 -8.43 -5.70
CA GLU A 95 -0.66 -9.66 -4.92
C GLU A 95 0.19 -9.42 -3.67
N GLN A 96 1.28 -8.65 -3.80
CA GLN A 96 2.12 -8.27 -2.67
C GLN A 96 1.32 -7.47 -1.63
N LEU A 97 0.53 -6.49 -2.09
CA LEU A 97 -0.34 -5.70 -1.21
C LEU A 97 -1.39 -6.58 -0.52
N PHE A 98 -2.01 -7.52 -1.24
CA PHE A 98 -2.99 -8.45 -0.67
C PHE A 98 -2.34 -9.38 0.38
N SER A 99 -1.15 -9.92 0.08
CA SER A 99 -0.40 -10.78 0.99
C SER A 99 -0.02 -10.03 2.27
N LEU A 100 0.42 -8.78 2.14
CA LEU A 100 0.70 -7.91 3.28
C LEU A 100 -0.55 -7.68 4.13
N PHE A 101 -1.70 -7.41 3.49
CA PHE A 101 -2.98 -7.27 4.20
C PHE A 101 -3.33 -8.53 4.99
N LEU A 102 -3.26 -9.72 4.38
CA LEU A 102 -3.56 -10.98 5.06
C LEU A 102 -2.64 -11.23 6.26
N ALA A 103 -1.34 -10.95 6.12
CA ALA A 103 -0.40 -11.09 7.22
C ALA A 103 -0.75 -10.18 8.41
N VAL A 104 -1.17 -8.94 8.14
CA VAL A 104 -1.61 -8.01 9.18
C VAL A 104 -2.94 -8.42 9.81
N VAL A 105 -3.87 -8.98 9.04
CA VAL A 105 -5.11 -9.57 9.58
C VAL A 105 -4.78 -10.68 10.57
N GLU A 106 -3.86 -11.57 10.20
CA GLU A 106 -3.46 -12.70 11.04
C GLU A 106 -2.74 -12.24 12.31
N LEU A 107 -1.85 -11.24 12.22
CA LEU A 107 -1.22 -10.63 13.40
C LEU A 107 -2.25 -10.03 14.37
N ARG A 108 -3.32 -9.40 13.85
CA ARG A 108 -4.39 -8.87 14.70
C ARG A 108 -5.26 -9.96 15.32
N ARG A 109 -5.42 -11.11 14.65
CA ARG A 109 -6.17 -12.25 15.18
C ARG A 109 -5.45 -12.89 16.38
N GLN A 110 -4.11 -12.81 16.40
CA GLN A 110 -3.25 -13.45 17.39
C GLN A 110 -2.90 -12.54 18.59
N ALA A 111 -3.19 -11.23 18.52
CA ALA A 111 -2.82 -10.22 19.51
C ALA A 111 -3.97 -9.85 20.46
#